data_AF-A0A433PI81-F1
#
_entry.id   AF-A0A433PI81-F1
#
_cell.length_a   1.000
_cell.length_b   1.000
_cell.length_c   1.000
_cell.angle_alpha   90.00
_cell.angle_beta   90.00
_cell.angle_gamma   90.00
#
_symmetry.space_group_name_H-M   'P 1'
#
loop_
_entity.id
_entity.type
_entity.pdbx_description
1 polymer ?
#
loop_
_entity_poly.entity_id
_entity_poly.type
_entity_poly.pdbx_seq_one_letter_code
_entity_poly.pdbx_strand_id
1 'polypeptide(L)'
;MPHISLTYLCPLMFLAFPGHALEIFACAIAQLASAHAADISVLDNDSFFQGLWGACLYYQARSMSEALLQQAIDRLSAACKLADSVPASVESLATITPVKPTTELELLGQSYILLSTLAEDDEEALEAFDKGIEHLKRALEMDPGGYNLLK
;
A
#
# COMPACT_ATOMS: atom_id res chain seq x y z
N MET A 1 43.65 1.53 -23.83
CA MET A 1 42.30 0.94 -23.75
C MET A 1 41.64 1.47 -22.49
N PRO A 2 40.52 2.20 -22.57
CA PRO A 2 39.89 2.77 -21.39
C PRO A 2 39.15 1.68 -20.62
N HIS A 3 39.54 1.49 -19.36
CA HIS A 3 38.71 0.79 -18.38
C HIS A 3 37.54 1.72 -18.05
N ILE A 4 36.36 1.41 -18.56
CA ILE A 4 35.11 2.03 -18.13
C ILE A 4 34.87 1.55 -16.71
N SER A 5 35.10 2.44 -15.75
CA SER A 5 34.75 2.24 -14.35
C SER A 5 33.22 2.23 -14.24
N LEU A 6 32.65 1.14 -13.73
CA LEU A 6 31.23 0.95 -13.43
C LEU A 6 30.74 1.83 -12.24
N THR A 7 31.34 2.99 -12.02
CA THR A 7 30.97 3.90 -10.92
C THR A 7 29.77 4.79 -11.22
N TYR A 8 29.11 4.61 -12.37
CA TYR A 8 27.79 5.20 -12.62
C TYR A 8 26.68 4.28 -12.09
N LEU A 9 26.78 3.92 -10.81
CA LEU A 9 25.59 3.53 -10.05
C LEU A 9 24.74 4.80 -9.93
N CYS A 10 23.57 4.74 -10.55
CA CYS A 10 22.55 5.77 -10.58
C CYS A 10 22.35 6.40 -9.19
N PRO A 11 22.37 7.74 -9.03
CA PRO A 11 22.08 8.39 -7.75
C PRO A 11 20.61 8.26 -7.30
N LEU A 12 19.77 7.50 -8.01
CA LEU A 12 18.37 7.24 -7.62
C LEU A 12 18.24 6.09 -6.61
N MET A 13 19.34 5.47 -6.19
CA MET A 13 19.33 4.42 -5.18
C MET A 13 19.13 5.02 -3.77
N PHE A 14 17.98 4.70 -3.18
CA PHE A 14 17.59 4.96 -1.79
C PHE A 14 17.37 6.44 -1.42
N LEU A 15 16.15 6.92 -1.65
CA LEU A 15 15.55 7.89 -0.72
C LEU A 15 15.50 7.23 0.67
N ALA A 16 16.53 7.42 1.47
CA ALA A 16 16.52 7.05 2.87
C ALA A 16 15.47 7.94 3.56
N PHE A 17 14.44 7.32 4.13
CA PHE A 17 13.50 8.06 4.95
C PHE A 17 14.25 8.73 6.11
N PRO A 18 13.92 9.98 6.46
CA PRO A 18 14.41 10.58 7.69
C PRO A 18 14.09 9.67 8.90
N GLY A 19 14.98 9.60 9.89
CA GLY A 19 14.82 8.69 11.04
C GLY A 19 13.46 8.81 11.75
N HIS A 20 12.90 10.03 11.85
CA HIS A 20 11.58 10.26 12.44
C HIS A 20 10.44 9.59 11.67
N ALA A 21 10.53 9.43 10.35
CA ALA A 21 9.50 8.75 9.56
C ALA A 21 9.49 7.25 9.86
N LEU A 22 10.67 6.63 10.00
CA LEU A 22 10.78 5.22 10.39
C LEU A 22 10.24 4.97 11.80
N GLU A 23 10.49 5.89 12.75
CA GLU A 23 9.93 5.83 14.09
C GLU A 23 8.40 5.95 14.09
N ILE A 24 7.85 6.85 13.27
CA ILE A 24 6.40 6.99 13.10
C ILE A 24 5.80 5.70 12.56
N PHE A 25 6.39 5.10 11.52
CA PHE A 25 5.91 3.82 10.98
C PHE A 25 6.01 2.69 12.01
N ALA A 26 7.09 2.60 12.78
CA ALA A 26 7.23 1.62 13.85
C ALA A 26 6.13 1.76 14.91
N CYS A 27 5.84 3.00 15.33
CA CYS A 27 4.77 3.29 16.28
C CYS A 27 3.39 2.93 15.71
N ALA A 28 3.11 3.30 14.46
CA ALA A 28 1.88 2.96 13.77
C ALA A 28 1.67 1.45 13.68
N ILE A 29 2.71 0.69 13.29
CA ILE A 29 2.65 -0.78 13.21
C ILE A 29 2.36 -1.39 14.58
N ALA A 30 2.98 -0.90 15.65
CA ALA A 30 2.72 -1.40 17.00
C ALA A 30 1.26 -1.15 17.44
N GLN A 31 0.72 0.03 17.13
CA GLN A 31 -0.68 0.36 17.43
C GLN A 31 -1.66 -0.47 16.61
N LEU A 32 -1.41 -0.63 15.31
CA LEU A 32 -2.23 -1.46 14.43
C LEU A 32 -2.19 -2.93 14.86
N ALA A 33 -1.02 -3.47 15.21
CA ALA A 33 -0.90 -4.82 15.75
C ALA A 33 -1.67 -4.99 17.07
N SER A 34 -1.62 -3.99 17.96
CA SER A 34 -2.39 -4.01 19.21
C SER A 34 -3.90 -3.94 18.96
N ALA A 35 -4.35 -3.15 17.98
CA ALA A 35 -5.75 -3.07 17.60
C ALA A 35 -6.22 -4.40 17.00
N HIS A 36 -5.43 -4.98 16.10
CA HIS A 36 -5.68 -6.30 15.50
C HIS A 36 -5.83 -7.38 16.57
N ALA A 37 -4.93 -7.44 17.55
CA ALA A 37 -4.99 -8.41 18.64
C ALA A 37 -6.25 -8.26 19.51
N ALA A 38 -6.81 -7.05 19.61
CA ALA A 38 -8.02 -6.79 20.38
C ALA A 38 -9.29 -7.23 19.64
N ASP A 39 -9.31 -7.18 18.29
CA ASP A 39 -10.49 -7.51 17.49
C ASP A 39 -10.15 -8.13 16.13
N ILE A 40 -9.55 -9.33 16.18
CA ILE A 40 -9.03 -10.05 15.01
C ILE A 40 -10.13 -10.30 13.98
N SER A 41 -11.30 -10.79 14.41
CA SER A 41 -12.40 -11.18 13.51
C SER A 41 -12.97 -10.01 12.70
N VAL A 42 -12.94 -8.82 13.28
CA VAL A 42 -13.42 -7.58 12.67
C VAL A 42 -12.36 -7.07 11.69
N LEU A 43 -11.12 -6.95 12.16
CA LEU A 43 -10.05 -6.27 11.42
C LEU A 43 -9.44 -7.13 10.30
N ASP A 44 -9.54 -8.46 10.35
CA ASP A 44 -9.15 -9.33 9.22
C ASP A 44 -10.06 -9.16 8.00
N ASN A 45 -11.25 -8.57 8.17
CA ASN A 45 -12.21 -8.35 7.09
C ASN A 45 -12.35 -6.86 6.69
N ASP A 46 -11.49 -5.99 7.19
CA ASP A 46 -11.49 -4.55 6.87
C ASP A 46 -10.38 -4.22 5.86
N SER A 47 -10.76 -3.96 4.61
CA SER A 47 -9.84 -3.66 3.50
C SER A 47 -8.95 -2.46 3.80
N PHE A 48 -9.53 -1.40 4.38
CA PHE A 48 -8.81 -0.18 4.70
C PHE A 48 -7.75 -0.43 5.77
N PHE A 49 -8.11 -1.14 6.85
CA PHE A 49 -7.18 -1.47 7.92
C PHE A 49 -6.00 -2.31 7.40
N GLN A 50 -6.27 -3.35 6.60
CA GLN A 50 -5.24 -4.20 6.02
C GLN A 50 -4.32 -3.40 5.08
N GLY A 51 -4.88 -2.52 4.25
CA GLY A 51 -4.12 -1.68 3.32
C GLY A 51 -3.22 -0.68 4.05
N LEU A 52 -3.75 -0.02 5.08
CA LEU A 52 -2.99 0.95 5.88
C LEU A 52 -1.83 0.28 6.61
N TRP A 53 -2.09 -0.90 7.21
CA TRP A 53 -1.05 -1.66 7.90
C TRP A 53 0.01 -2.17 6.92
N GLY A 54 -0.42 -2.73 5.80
CA GLY A 54 0.48 -3.18 4.73
C GLY A 54 1.39 -2.06 4.22
N ALA A 55 0.85 -0.85 4.01
CA ALA A 55 1.63 0.30 3.59
C ALA A 55 2.68 0.71 4.64
N CYS A 56 2.31 0.77 5.93
CA CYS A 56 3.27 1.06 6.99
C CYS A 56 4.39 0.01 7.04
N LEU A 57 4.04 -1.27 6.94
CA LEU A 57 5.01 -2.37 6.89
C LEU A 57 5.94 -2.24 5.69
N TYR A 58 5.41 -1.95 4.50
CA TYR A 58 6.19 -1.75 3.27
C TYR A 58 7.24 -0.65 3.45
N TYR A 59 6.83 0.53 3.90
CA TYR A 59 7.73 1.67 4.04
C TYR A 59 8.78 1.46 5.14
N GLN A 60 8.46 0.70 6.19
CA GLN A 60 9.44 0.29 7.20
C GLN A 60 10.41 -0.79 6.64
N ALA A 61 9.87 -1.81 5.97
CA ALA A 61 10.61 -2.97 5.45
C ALA A 61 11.68 -2.57 4.44
N ARG A 62 11.42 -1.55 3.62
CA ARG A 62 12.34 -1.01 2.60
C ARG A 62 13.69 -0.54 3.16
N SER A 63 13.84 -0.52 4.48
CA SER A 63 15.08 -0.17 5.16
C SER A 63 15.69 -1.27 6.04
N MET A 64 14.99 -2.38 6.38
CA MET A 64 15.41 -3.17 7.55
C MET A 64 15.12 -4.70 7.60
N SER A 65 14.23 -5.30 6.79
CA SER A 65 13.97 -6.75 6.93
C SER A 65 13.11 -7.39 5.82
N GLU A 66 13.53 -8.55 5.29
CA GLU A 66 12.71 -9.41 4.41
C GLU A 66 11.44 -9.91 5.11
N ALA A 67 11.49 -10.17 6.42
CA ALA A 67 10.32 -10.64 7.18
C ALA A 67 9.23 -9.56 7.34
N LEU A 68 9.62 -8.29 7.37
CA LEU A 68 8.65 -7.17 7.33
C LEU A 68 8.06 -7.01 5.94
N LEU A 69 8.85 -7.28 4.90
CA LEU A 69 8.39 -7.20 3.52
C LEU A 69 7.32 -8.26 3.23
N GLN A 70 7.53 -9.50 3.70
CA GLN A 70 6.52 -10.55 3.55
C GLN A 70 5.22 -10.19 4.27
N GLN A 71 5.30 -9.64 5.49
CA GLN A 71 4.10 -9.16 6.20
C GLN A 71 3.40 -8.03 5.44
N ALA A 72 4.15 -7.14 4.80
CA ALA A 72 3.57 -6.10 3.95
C ALA A 72 2.80 -6.72 2.77
N ILE A 73 3.41 -7.69 2.07
CA ILE A 73 2.79 -8.41 0.95
C ILE A 73 1.48 -9.07 1.41
N ASP A 74 1.49 -9.78 2.53
CA ASP A 74 0.32 -10.50 3.04
C ASP A 74 -0.84 -9.54 3.35
N ARG A 75 -0.53 -8.42 4.02
CA ARG A 75 -1.53 -7.40 4.41
C ARG A 75 -2.08 -6.62 3.22
N LEU A 76 -1.22 -6.18 2.31
CA LEU A 76 -1.63 -5.52 1.07
C LEU A 76 -2.48 -6.46 0.19
N SER A 77 -2.07 -7.72 0.06
CA SER A 77 -2.83 -8.73 -0.68
C SER A 77 -4.21 -8.99 -0.06
N ALA A 78 -4.31 -9.01 1.27
CA ALA A 78 -5.59 -9.14 1.95
C ALA A 78 -6.51 -7.95 1.65
N ALA A 79 -5.98 -6.72 1.68
CA ALA A 79 -6.74 -5.52 1.37
C ALA A 79 -7.36 -5.56 -0.04
N CYS A 80 -6.53 -5.91 -1.04
CA CYS A 80 -6.97 -6.04 -2.44
C CYS A 80 -8.02 -7.13 -2.62
N LYS A 81 -7.81 -8.32 -2.04
CA LYS A 81 -8.77 -9.44 -2.12
C LYS A 81 -10.13 -9.10 -1.48
N LEU A 82 -10.12 -8.44 -0.33
CA LEU A 82 -11.34 -8.01 0.35
C LEU A 82 -12.13 -7.04 -0.53
N ALA A 83 -11.46 -6.06 -1.13
CA ALA A 83 -12.12 -5.09 -1.99
C ALA A 83 -12.62 -5.69 -3.31
N ASP A 84 -11.85 -6.58 -3.95
CA ASP A 84 -12.27 -7.28 -5.17
C ASP A 84 -13.47 -8.21 -4.93
N SER A 85 -13.65 -8.70 -3.69
CA SER A 85 -14.80 -9.54 -3.32
C SER A 85 -16.11 -8.76 -3.20
N VAL A 86 -16.05 -7.43 -3.13
CA VAL A 86 -17.23 -6.56 -3.08
C VAL A 86 -17.70 -6.28 -4.52
N PRO A 87 -18.95 -6.64 -4.89
CA PRO A 87 -19.46 -6.36 -6.23
C PRO A 87 -19.46 -4.85 -6.48
N ALA A 88 -19.00 -4.41 -7.66
CA ALA A 88 -18.92 -3.00 -8.03
C ALA A 88 -20.24 -2.21 -7.92
N SER A 89 -21.39 -2.90 -7.81
CA SER A 89 -22.71 -2.31 -7.58
C SER A 89 -22.99 -1.94 -6.11
N VAL A 90 -22.15 -2.38 -5.18
CA VAL A 90 -22.21 -2.03 -3.76
C VAL A 90 -21.10 -1.03 -3.52
N GLU A 91 -21.42 0.27 -3.67
CA GLU A 91 -20.48 1.39 -3.47
C GLU A 91 -19.95 1.50 -2.02
N SER A 92 -20.35 0.58 -1.14
CA SER A 92 -19.75 0.36 0.16
C SER A 92 -18.68 -0.71 0.01
N LEU A 93 -17.43 -0.29 -0.19
CA LEU A 93 -16.32 -1.13 0.22
C LEU A 93 -16.51 -1.48 1.72
N ALA A 94 -16.13 -2.70 2.10
CA ALA A 94 -16.45 -3.25 3.42
C ALA A 94 -15.55 -2.62 4.50
N THR A 95 -15.80 -1.37 4.85
CA THR A 95 -15.14 -0.70 5.97
C THR A 95 -16.04 -0.63 7.18
N ILE A 96 -15.47 -0.97 8.32
CA ILE A 96 -16.15 -0.93 9.61
C ILE A 96 -16.07 0.50 10.16
N THR A 97 -15.09 1.26 9.69
CA THR A 97 -14.92 2.69 9.98
C THR A 97 -15.61 3.53 8.90
N PRO A 98 -16.34 4.61 9.24
CA PRO A 98 -16.85 5.54 8.24
C PRO A 98 -15.68 6.32 7.61
N VAL A 99 -15.11 5.75 6.55
CA VAL A 99 -14.10 6.38 5.72
C VAL A 99 -14.80 6.94 4.48
N LYS A 100 -14.30 8.05 3.94
CA LYS A 100 -14.81 8.54 2.66
C LYS A 100 -14.52 7.48 1.58
N PRO A 101 -15.49 7.11 0.73
CA PRO A 101 -15.26 6.13 -0.34
C PRO A 101 -14.05 6.47 -1.23
N THR A 102 -13.78 7.76 -1.44
CA THR A 102 -12.60 8.23 -2.20
C THR A 102 -11.29 7.91 -1.50
N THR A 103 -11.20 8.10 -0.18
CA THR A 103 -10.01 7.77 0.61
C THR A 103 -9.74 6.26 0.61
N GLU A 104 -10.80 5.45 0.60
CA GLU A 104 -10.64 4.01 0.51
C GLU A 104 -10.14 3.56 -0.86
N LEU A 105 -10.70 4.11 -1.94
CA LEU A 105 -10.20 3.89 -3.30
C LEU A 105 -8.75 4.36 -3.48
N GLU A 106 -8.38 5.49 -2.87
CA GLU A 106 -6.99 5.98 -2.86
C GLU A 106 -6.05 4.96 -2.21
N LEU A 107 -6.41 4.45 -1.02
CA LEU A 107 -5.59 3.49 -0.30
C LEU A 107 -5.50 2.14 -1.02
N LEU A 108 -6.58 1.70 -1.66
CA LEU A 108 -6.60 0.51 -2.51
C LEU A 108 -5.67 0.69 -3.71
N GLY A 109 -5.77 1.83 -4.41
CA GLY A 109 -4.92 2.14 -5.54
C GLY A 109 -3.44 2.15 -5.15
N GLN A 110 -3.12 2.74 -4.00
CA GLN A 110 -1.78 2.69 -3.42
C GLN A 110 -1.37 1.25 -3.08
N SER A 111 -2.25 0.43 -2.52
CA SER A 111 -1.93 -0.95 -2.14
C SER A 111 -1.52 -1.79 -3.35
N TYR A 112 -2.28 -1.66 -4.45
CA TYR A 112 -1.97 -2.28 -5.73
C TYR A 112 -0.64 -1.80 -6.32
N ILE A 113 -0.37 -0.49 -6.28
CA ILE A 113 0.91 0.08 -6.72
C ILE A 113 2.07 -0.43 -5.85
N LEU A 114 1.89 -0.59 -4.54
CA LEU A 114 2.93 -1.12 -3.68
C LEU A 114 3.22 -2.59 -4.01
N LEU A 115 2.17 -3.41 -4.21
CA LEU A 115 2.32 -4.81 -4.62
C LEU A 115 3.01 -4.96 -5.98
N SER A 116 2.71 -4.10 -6.95
CA SER A 116 3.38 -4.18 -8.27
C SER A 116 4.89 -3.99 -8.19
N THR A 117 5.39 -3.24 -7.20
CA THR A 117 6.84 -3.08 -6.97
C THR A 117 7.50 -4.28 -6.29
N LEU A 118 6.70 -5.23 -5.79
CA LEU A 118 7.15 -6.43 -5.08
C LEU A 118 6.95 -7.71 -5.87
N ALA A 119 6.16 -7.66 -6.95
CA ALA A 119 5.91 -8.80 -7.80
C ALA A 119 7.21 -9.26 -8.48
N GLU A 120 7.43 -10.58 -8.50
CA GLU A 120 8.58 -11.18 -9.20
C GLU A 120 8.32 -11.35 -10.69
N ASP A 121 7.05 -11.44 -11.08
CA ASP A 121 6.59 -11.60 -12.46
C ASP A 121 6.14 -10.25 -13.05
N ASP A 122 6.61 -9.95 -14.27
CA ASP A 122 6.33 -8.68 -14.94
C ASP A 122 4.85 -8.53 -15.32
N GLU A 123 4.15 -9.62 -15.64
CA GLU A 123 2.72 -9.57 -15.99
C GLU A 123 1.89 -9.29 -14.73
N GLU A 124 2.19 -9.96 -13.61
CA GLU A 124 1.58 -9.68 -12.31
C GLU A 124 1.85 -8.24 -11.85
N ALA A 125 3.07 -7.75 -12.05
CA ALA A 125 3.44 -6.37 -11.72
C ALA A 125 2.62 -5.36 -12.53
N LEU A 126 2.50 -5.55 -13.85
CA LEU A 126 1.74 -4.66 -14.71
C LEU A 126 0.23 -4.72 -14.43
N GLU A 127 -0.32 -5.91 -14.19
CA GLU A 127 -1.73 -6.07 -13.83
C GLU A 127 -2.05 -5.34 -12.51
N ALA A 128 -1.23 -5.52 -11.48
CA ALA A 128 -1.38 -4.83 -10.22
C ALA A 128 -1.24 -3.31 -10.39
N PHE A 129 -0.30 -2.85 -11.21
CA PHE A 129 -0.16 -1.43 -11.50
C PHE A 129 -1.40 -0.85 -12.18
N ASP A 130 -1.92 -1.51 -13.22
CA ASP A 130 -3.09 -1.05 -13.97
C ASP A 130 -4.35 -0.96 -13.08
N LYS A 131 -4.57 -1.98 -12.24
CA LYS A 131 -5.64 -1.96 -11.22
C LYS A 131 -5.47 -0.81 -10.25
N GLY A 132 -4.24 -0.57 -9.79
CA GLY A 132 -3.92 0.56 -8.92
C GLY A 132 -4.31 1.90 -9.55
N ILE A 133 -3.94 2.10 -10.82
CA ILE A 133 -4.29 3.30 -11.58
C ILE A 133 -5.80 3.44 -11.79
N GLU A 134 -6.53 2.35 -12.04
CA GLU A 134 -7.98 2.37 -12.17
C GLU A 134 -8.64 2.90 -10.89
N HIS A 135 -8.27 2.38 -9.72
CA HIS A 135 -8.81 2.83 -8.44
C HIS A 135 -8.52 4.31 -8.16
N LEU A 136 -7.29 4.77 -8.45
CA LEU A 136 -6.93 6.18 -8.27
C LEU A 136 -7.71 7.12 -9.22
N LYS A 137 -7.92 6.70 -10.48
CA LYS A 137 -8.76 7.45 -11.42
C LYS A 137 -10.20 7.55 -10.93
N ARG A 138 -10.78 6.44 -10.45
CA ARG A 138 -12.13 6.44 -9.88
C ARG A 138 -12.24 7.33 -8.65
N ALA A 139 -11.24 7.33 -7.76
CA ALA A 139 -11.20 8.24 -6.62
C ALA A 139 -11.22 9.71 -7.07
N LEU A 140 -10.43 10.05 -8.09
CA LEU A 140 -10.37 11.39 -8.67
C LEU A 140 -11.66 11.81 -9.38
N GLU A 141 -12.35 10.89 -10.06
CA GLU A 141 -13.65 11.16 -10.70
C GLU A 141 -14.74 11.47 -9.66
N MET A 142 -14.68 10.79 -8.50
CA MET A 142 -15.62 10.96 -7.40
C MET A 142 -15.37 12.24 -6.59
N ASP A 143 -14.11 12.64 -6.42
CA ASP A 143 -13.74 13.92 -5.79
C ASP A 143 -12.57 14.58 -6.54
N PRO A 144 -12.85 15.34 -7.61
CA PRO A 144 -11.83 16.05 -8.39
C PRO A 144 -11.08 17.12 -7.59
N GLY A 145 -11.63 17.52 -6.43
CA GLY A 145 -11.01 18.44 -5.47
C GLY A 145 -10.25 17.75 -4.34
N GLY A 146 -10.19 16.41 -4.33
CA GLY A 146 -9.39 15.59 -3.44
C GLY A 146 -7.91 15.68 -3.79
N TYR A 147 -7.28 16.81 -3.46
CA TYR A 147 -5.89 17.14 -3.80
C TYR A 147 -4.84 16.33 -2.99
N ASN A 148 -4.83 15.01 -3.12
CA ASN A 148 -3.65 14.16 -2.86
C ASN A 148 -3.02 13.60 -4.14
N LEU A 149 -3.72 13.63 -5.29
CA LEU A 149 -3.27 13.03 -6.57
C LEU A 149 -2.82 14.05 -7.64
N LEU A 150 -3.02 15.36 -7.41
CA LEU A 150 -2.75 16.44 -8.37
C LEU A 150 -1.53 17.32 -8.01
N LYS A 151 -0.68 16.90 -7.08
CA LYS A 151 0.53 17.63 -6.65
C LYS A 151 1.79 16.80 -6.83
#